data_AF-T0ZDX9-F1
#
_entry.id   AF-T0ZDX9-F1
#
_cell.length_a   1.000
_cell.length_b   1.000
_cell.length_c   1.000
_cell.angle_alpha   90.00
_cell.angle_beta   90.00
_cell.angle_gamma   90.00
#
_symmetry.space_group_name_H-M   'P 1'
#
loop_
_entity.id
_entity.type
_entity.pdbx_description
1 polymer ?
#
loop_
_entity_poly.entity_id
_entity_poly.type
_entity_poly.pdbx_seq_one_letter_code
_entity_poly.pdbx_strand_id
1 'polypeptide(L)' 'MVASTCPDDRLKRERTVGKIPIFHYPGTAVELGRACGRPFPVSAMAILDAGASAILTLET' A
#
# COMPACT_ATOMS: atom_id res chain seq x y z
N MET A 1 -0.82 -0.21 -2.76
CA MET A 1 0.13 0.00 -1.65
C MET A 1 -0.02 -1.14 -0.65
N VAL A 2 1.06 -1.78 -0.24
CA VAL A 2 1.04 -2.98 0.64
C VAL A 2 1.98 -2.76 1.82
N ALA A 3 1.51 -2.99 3.05
CA ALA A 3 2.32 -2.87 4.27
C ALA A 3 3.27 -4.07 4.45
N SER A 4 4.39 -3.87 5.16
CA SER A 4 5.40 -4.91 5.40
C SER A 4 4.86 -6.12 6.18
N THR A 5 3.83 -5.90 7.01
CA THR A 5 3.16 -6.95 7.80
C THR A 5 1.92 -7.53 7.12
N CYS A 6 1.74 -7.32 5.80
CA CYS A 6 0.61 -7.91 5.08
C CYS A 6 0.62 -9.45 5.20
N PRO A 7 -0.50 -10.10 5.57
CA PRO A 7 -0.55 -11.55 5.72
C PRO A 7 -0.48 -12.28 4.36
N ASP A 8 -0.89 -11.61 3.29
CA ASP A 8 -0.79 -12.17 1.94
C ASP A 8 0.66 -12.06 1.43
N ASP A 9 1.29 -13.22 1.41
CA ASP A 9 2.64 -13.46 0.96
C ASP A 9 2.89 -13.15 -0.51
N ARG A 10 1.86 -13.28 -1.35
CA ARG A 10 1.93 -12.94 -2.77
C ARG A 10 2.05 -11.42 -2.94
N LEU A 11 1.22 -10.66 -2.22
CA LEU A 11 1.23 -9.19 -2.27
C LEU A 11 2.53 -8.57 -1.72
N LYS A 12 3.24 -9.26 -0.81
CA LYS A 12 4.55 -8.83 -0.30
C LYS A 12 5.72 -9.14 -1.22
N ARG A 13 5.57 -10.07 -2.17
CA ARG A 13 6.67 -10.49 -3.06
C ARG A 13 6.50 -9.99 -4.49
N GLU A 14 5.27 -9.94 -4.96
CA GLU A 14 4.98 -9.44 -6.30
C GLU A 14 5.15 -7.92 -6.36
N ARG A 15 5.62 -7.43 -7.51
CA ARG A 15 5.71 -5.99 -7.79
C ARG A 15 4.49 -5.45 -8.53
N THR A 16 3.65 -6.35 -9.05
CA THR A 16 2.44 -5.99 -9.79
C THR A 16 1.32 -6.96 -9.49
N VAL A 17 0.07 -6.48 -9.51
CA VAL A 17 -1.12 -7.33 -9.64
C VAL A 17 -1.67 -7.11 -11.04
N GLY A 18 -1.41 -8.05 -11.94
CA GLY A 18 -1.70 -7.87 -13.36
C GLY A 18 -0.87 -6.73 -13.95
N LYS A 19 -1.54 -5.66 -14.40
CA LYS A 19 -0.90 -4.44 -14.95
C LYS A 19 -0.74 -3.31 -13.94
N ILE A 20 -1.17 -3.52 -12.68
CA ILE A 20 -1.19 -2.48 -11.65
C ILE A 20 0.07 -2.61 -10.78
N PRO A 21 0.88 -1.56 -10.62
CA PRO A 21 2.08 -1.61 -9.80
C PRO A 21 1.73 -1.66 -8.31
N ILE A 22 2.53 -2.40 -7.55
CA ILE A 22 2.45 -2.50 -6.10
C ILE A 22 3.60 -1.69 -5.50
N PHE A 23 3.25 -0.61 -4.80
CA PHE A 23 4.18 0.06 -3.91
C PHE A 23 4.25 -0.68 -2.56
N HIS A 24 5.43 -1.14 -2.19
CA HIS A 24 5.72 -1.79 -0.91
C HIS A 24 6.01 -0.73 0.14
N TYR A 25 5.02 -0.47 0.99
CA TYR A 25 5.15 0.49 2.09
C TYR A 25 6.06 -0.11 3.18
N PRO A 26 7.12 0.60 3.60
CA PRO A 26 8.12 0.05 4.52
C PRO A 26 7.56 -0.18 5.94
N GLY A 27 6.53 0.57 6.33
CA GLY A 27 5.91 0.44 7.64
C GLY A 27 4.92 -0.72 7.76
N THR A 28 4.53 -0.98 8.99
CA THR A 28 3.56 -2.01 9.38
C THR A 28 2.12 -1.63 9.02
N ALA A 29 1.21 -2.60 9.06
CA ALA A 29 -0.22 -2.35 8.82
C ALA A 29 -0.83 -1.35 9.82
N VAL A 30 -0.29 -1.30 11.05
CA VAL A 30 -0.71 -0.31 12.06
C VAL A 30 -0.28 1.09 11.65
N GLU A 31 0.98 1.27 11.23
CA GLU A 31 1.50 2.57 10.78
C GLU A 31 0.79 3.05 9.51
N LEU A 32 0.53 2.14 8.57
CA LEU A 32 -0.26 2.44 7.37
C LEU A 32 -1.69 2.86 7.73
N GLY A 33 -2.36 2.13 8.62
CA GLY A 33 -3.69 2.50 9.11
C GLY A 33 -3.71 3.89 9.76
N ARG A 34 -2.72 4.19 10.60
CA ARG A 34 -2.54 5.51 11.22
C ARG A 34 -2.30 6.61 10.19
N ALA A 35 -1.46 6.38 9.18
CA ALA A 35 -1.22 7.33 8.09
C ALA A 35 -2.50 7.63 7.29
N CYS A 36 -3.39 6.64 7.18
CA CYS A 36 -4.71 6.80 6.55
C CYS A 36 -5.80 7.34 7.50
N GLY A 37 -5.47 7.68 8.75
CA GLY A 37 -6.45 8.16 9.73
C GLY A 37 -7.46 7.10 10.18
N ARG A 38 -7.11 5.81 10.09
CA ARG A 38 -7.98 4.69 10.52
C ARG A 38 -7.58 4.20 11.92
N PRO A 39 -8.56 3.91 12.81
CA PRO A 39 -8.29 3.40 14.16
C PRO A 39 -7.99 1.89 14.19
N PHE A 40 -7.67 1.28 13.04
CA PHE A 40 -7.41 -0.14 12.88
C PHE A 40 -6.30 -0.36 11.83
N PRO A 41 -5.61 -1.53 11.86
CA PRO A 41 -4.56 -1.83 10.90
C PRO A 41 -5.07 -1.92 9.47
N VAL A 42 -4.29 -1.41 8.51
CA VAL A 42 -4.56 -1.50 7.08
C VAL A 42 -3.40 -2.25 6.42
N SER A 43 -3.65 -3.48 5.95
CA SER A 43 -2.61 -4.32 5.34
C SER A 43 -2.28 -3.91 3.90
N ALA A 44 -3.27 -3.39 3.17
CA ALA A 44 -3.11 -2.90 1.81
C ALA A 44 -4.17 -1.84 1.49
N MET A 45 -3.87 -0.96 0.53
CA MET A 45 -4.79 0.06 0.02
C MET A 45 -4.61 0.22 -1.48
N ALA A 46 -5.72 0.39 -2.19
CA ALA A 46 -5.78 0.69 -3.62
C ALA A 46 -6.01 2.19 -3.82
N ILE A 47 -5.27 2.77 -4.77
CA ILE A 47 -5.45 4.17 -5.19
C ILE A 47 -6.34 4.12 -6.43
N LEU A 48 -7.58 4.60 -6.28
CA LEU A 48 -8.55 4.67 -7.39
C LEU A 48 -8.41 5.99 -8.16
N ASP A 49 -8.09 7.06 -7.44
CA ASP A 49 -7.82 8.40 -7.97
C ASP A 49 -6.74 9.06 -7.11
N ALA A 50 -5.77 9.72 -7.73
CA ALA A 50 -4.69 10.44 -7.07
C ALA A 50 -5.10 11.85 -6.62
N GLY A 51 -6.17 12.40 -7.19
CA GLY A 51 -6.56 13.80 -7.00
C GLY A 51 -5.38 14.75 -7.27
N ALA A 52 -5.11 15.66 -6.33
CA ALA A 52 -3.99 16.60 -6.42
C ALA A 52 -2.67 16.08 -5.83
N SER A 53 -2.59 14.80 -5.46
CA SER A 53 -1.39 14.21 -4.84
C SER A 53 -0.42 13.65 -5.89
N ALA A 54 0.87 13.62 -5.54
CA ALA A 54 1.91 12.96 -6.33
C ALA A 54 2.04 11.45 -6.01
N ILE A 55 1.02 10.81 -5.43
CA ILE A 55 1.13 9.44 -4.91
C ILE A 55 1.45 8.39 -6.00
N LEU A 56 1.08 8.67 -7.25
CA LEU A 56 1.36 7.80 -8.40
C LEU A 56 2.79 7.94 -8.94
N THR A 57 3.56 8.92 -8.45
CA THR A 57 4.97 9.09 -8.83
C THR A 57 5.92 8.40 -7.86
N LEU A 58 5.41 7.72 -6.84
CA LEU A 58 6.20 6.95 -5.90
C LEU A 58 6.89 5.78 -6.63
N GLU A 59 8.18 5.58 -6.36
CA GLU A 59 8.94 4.48 -6.96
C GLU A 59 8.51 3.14 -6.35
N THR A 60 8.07 2.20 -7.19
CA THR A 60 7.57 0.86 -6.82
C THR A 60 8.63 -0.23 -6.90
#